data_AF-A0A957NM19-F1
#
_entry.id   AF-A0A957NM19-F1
#
_cell.length_a   1.000
_cell.length_b   1.000
_cell.length_c   1.000
_cell.angle_alpha   90.00
_cell.angle_beta   90.00
_cell.angle_gamma   90.00
#
_symmetry.space_group_name_H-M   'P 1'
#
loop_
_entity.id
_entity.type
_entity.pdbx_description
1 polymer ?
#
loop_
_entity_poly.entity_id
_entity_poly.type
_entity_poly.pdbx_seq_one_letter_code
_entity_poly.pdbx_strand_id
1 'polypeptide(L)'
;MTNAHSLPAPPVAARRPRTMHTHDDVRVDDYFWLRERDNPDVLAYLTAENDYTQAVMAHTEAWQKQLYTEMRGRIQETDLSVPVKHGDYFYYTRMEEGKQYAVHCRKQGSLDGAEEILLDQNQLAEGQEYLRVGVFEPSPNHALLAYSVDFSGGERYTLYIKDLRTGELLADAIPNVFYSVEWANDNATLFYTTQDDAWRPYKLLRHRLGDDPANDALIFHEPDDSFWLGLSKSKSQSYLFFGAGNMTTSEVYFIPTDAPDATPTLIHPRQRGLEYTVVHHGQRFLIVTNDQAVNFRVMEAPVDAPGKAHWRELIA
;
A
#
# COMPACT_ATOMS: atom_id res chain seq x y z
N MET A 1 -10.71 12.86 54.43
CA MET A 1 -10.38 14.11 53.71
C MET A 1 -9.32 13.75 52.69
N THR A 2 -9.74 13.37 51.49
CA THR A 2 -8.84 12.97 50.40
C THR A 2 -8.39 14.24 49.68
N ASN A 3 -7.09 14.52 49.74
CA ASN A 3 -6.46 15.60 48.99
C ASN A 3 -6.75 15.41 47.50
N ALA A 4 -7.55 16.30 46.92
CA ALA A 4 -7.63 16.45 45.48
C ALA A 4 -6.22 16.82 45.00
N HIS A 5 -5.50 15.86 44.42
CA HIS A 5 -4.28 16.15 43.68
C HIS A 5 -4.71 17.06 42.52
N SER A 6 -4.37 18.34 42.61
CA SER A 6 -4.56 19.26 41.49
C SER A 6 -3.73 18.74 40.33
N LEU A 7 -4.39 18.34 39.25
CA LEU A 7 -3.74 17.99 38.00
C LEU A 7 -2.81 19.14 37.57
N PRO A 8 -1.67 18.84 36.91
CA PRO A 8 -0.86 19.89 36.31
C PRO A 8 -1.70 20.73 35.35
N ALA A 9 -1.28 21.98 35.09
CA ALA A 9 -1.89 22.75 34.02
C ALA A 9 -1.43 22.17 32.67
N PRO A 10 -2.31 22.15 31.64
CA PRO A 10 -1.89 21.77 30.29
C PRO A 10 -0.82 22.73 29.77
N PRO A 11 0.16 22.25 28.98
CA PRO A 11 1.12 23.12 28.34
C PRO A 11 0.41 24.08 27.38
N VAL A 12 0.94 25.30 27.26
CA VAL A 12 0.36 26.34 26.41
C VAL A 12 1.31 26.61 25.24
N ALA A 13 0.88 26.30 24.03
CA ALA A 13 1.66 26.62 22.83
C ALA A 13 1.87 28.13 22.69
N ALA A 14 3.11 28.53 22.42
CA ALA A 14 3.42 29.92 22.12
C ALA A 14 2.74 30.35 20.81
N ARG A 15 2.10 31.53 20.82
CA ARG A 15 1.54 32.16 19.61
C ARG A 15 2.65 32.86 18.86
N ARG A 16 2.91 32.44 17.62
CA ARG A 16 3.88 33.02 16.67
C ARG A 16 3.12 33.34 15.37
N PRO A 17 2.52 34.54 15.26
CA PRO A 17 1.66 34.89 14.13
C PRO A 17 2.38 34.71 12.79
N ARG A 18 1.84 33.86 11.92
CA ARG A 18 2.25 33.77 10.52
C ARG A 18 1.08 34.12 9.61
N THR A 19 1.23 35.19 8.85
CA THR A 19 0.25 35.58 7.83
C THR A 19 0.39 34.71 6.60
N MET A 20 -0.72 34.17 6.12
CA MET A 20 -0.85 33.39 4.91
C MET A 20 -1.80 34.09 3.95
N HIS A 21 -1.43 34.12 2.67
CA HIS A 21 -2.22 34.71 1.59
C HIS A 21 -2.58 33.61 0.60
N THR A 22 -3.86 33.42 0.29
CA THR A 22 -4.32 32.42 -0.69
C THR A 22 -5.66 32.87 -1.28
N HIS A 23 -5.80 32.86 -2.61
CA HIS A 23 -7.04 33.26 -3.32
C HIS A 23 -7.63 34.61 -2.84
N ASP A 24 -6.78 35.64 -2.71
CA ASP A 24 -7.13 36.97 -2.19
C ASP A 24 -7.60 37.02 -0.72
N ASP A 25 -7.59 35.89 0.00
CA ASP A 25 -7.86 35.82 1.44
C ASP A 25 -6.57 35.91 2.27
N VAL A 26 -6.67 36.62 3.40
CA VAL A 26 -5.60 36.76 4.39
C VAL A 26 -5.99 36.04 5.67
N ARG A 27 -5.14 35.11 6.12
CA ARG A 27 -5.32 34.37 7.38
C ARG A 27 -4.08 34.52 8.24
N VAL A 28 -4.24 34.55 9.55
CA VAL A 28 -3.13 34.50 10.51
C VAL A 28 -3.21 33.18 11.25
N ASP A 29 -2.16 32.39 11.15
CA ASP A 29 -1.99 31.16 11.92
C ASP A 29 -0.91 31.38 12.99
N ASP A 30 -1.33 31.44 14.24
CA ASP A 30 -0.44 31.64 15.38
C ASP A 30 0.40 30.39 15.72
N TYR A 31 0.10 29.25 15.13
CA TYR A 31 0.68 27.96 15.48
C TYR A 31 1.35 27.26 14.29
N PHE A 32 1.52 27.95 13.17
CA PHE A 32 2.14 27.39 11.96
C PHE A 32 3.53 26.79 12.22
N TRP A 33 4.26 27.35 13.18
CA TRP A 33 5.59 26.87 13.59
C TRP A 33 5.59 25.42 14.10
N LEU A 34 4.45 24.90 14.61
CA LEU A 34 4.31 23.50 15.04
C LEU A 34 4.45 22.49 13.89
N ARG A 35 4.38 22.95 12.62
CA ARG A 35 4.63 22.12 11.44
C ARG A 35 6.10 21.70 11.29
N GLU A 36 7.03 22.44 11.89
CA GLU A 36 8.47 22.25 11.74
C GLU A 36 8.97 21.09 12.63
N ARG A 37 8.90 19.87 12.11
CA ARG A 37 9.14 18.62 12.89
C ARG A 37 10.47 18.59 13.65
N ASP A 38 11.52 19.15 13.06
CA ASP A 38 12.87 19.13 13.64
C ASP A 38 13.18 20.38 14.50
N ASN A 39 12.20 21.28 14.66
CA ASN A 39 12.37 22.49 15.46
C ASN A 39 12.44 22.13 16.96
N PRO A 40 13.51 22.52 17.69
CA PRO A 40 13.66 22.21 19.11
C PRO A 40 12.48 22.69 19.98
N ASP A 41 11.87 23.82 19.64
CA ASP A 41 10.70 24.33 20.38
C ASP A 41 9.48 23.41 20.20
N VAL A 42 9.35 22.77 19.04
CA VAL A 42 8.24 21.86 18.73
C VAL A 42 8.44 20.57 19.52
N LEU A 43 9.64 20.02 19.50
CA LEU A 43 10.02 18.84 20.29
C LEU A 43 9.83 19.07 21.79
N ALA A 44 10.21 20.25 22.30
CA ALA A 44 10.01 20.63 23.69
C ALA A 44 8.51 20.71 24.04
N TYR A 45 7.69 21.29 23.16
CA TYR A 45 6.24 21.36 23.35
C TYR A 45 5.59 19.97 23.34
N LEU A 46 5.96 19.10 22.39
CA LEU A 46 5.46 17.72 22.33
C LEU A 46 5.86 16.89 23.56
N THR A 47 7.07 17.07 24.07
CA THR A 47 7.51 16.46 25.33
C THR A 47 6.62 16.91 26.49
N ALA A 48 6.34 18.21 26.59
CA ALA A 48 5.47 18.75 27.64
C ALA A 48 4.02 18.23 27.56
N GLU A 49 3.48 18.04 26.35
CA GLU A 49 2.17 17.42 26.13
C GLU A 49 2.15 15.94 26.55
N ASN A 50 3.23 15.19 26.28
CA ASN A 50 3.38 13.81 26.72
C ASN A 50 3.45 13.71 28.25
N ASP A 51 4.25 14.57 28.89
CA ASP A 51 4.38 14.62 30.36
C ASP A 51 3.03 14.98 31.02
N TYR A 52 2.32 15.95 30.46
CA TYR A 52 0.98 16.33 30.91
C TYR A 52 0.00 15.15 30.79
N THR A 53 0.00 14.47 29.64
CA THR A 53 -0.84 13.30 29.40
C THR A 53 -0.55 12.19 30.41
N GLN A 54 0.73 11.90 30.66
CA GLN A 54 1.13 10.90 31.65
C GLN A 54 0.62 11.26 33.05
N ALA A 55 0.78 12.52 33.47
CA ALA A 55 0.33 12.97 34.79
C ALA A 55 -1.19 12.92 34.96
N VAL A 56 -1.97 13.30 33.95
CA VAL A 56 -3.44 13.23 33.97
C VAL A 56 -3.91 11.77 33.98
N MET A 57 -3.28 10.92 33.18
CA MET A 57 -3.66 9.52 33.04
C MET A 57 -3.14 8.60 34.15
N ALA A 58 -2.22 9.08 35.00
CA ALA A 58 -1.56 8.29 36.05
C ALA A 58 -2.55 7.49 36.93
N HIS A 59 -3.68 8.09 37.32
CA HIS A 59 -4.69 7.43 38.15
C HIS A 59 -5.38 6.22 37.48
N THR A 60 -5.26 6.09 36.15
CA THR A 60 -5.83 4.99 35.36
C THR A 60 -4.83 3.89 35.02
N GLU A 61 -3.55 4.01 35.37
CA GLU A 61 -2.49 3.05 34.98
C GLU A 61 -2.83 1.59 35.33
N ALA A 62 -3.37 1.36 36.53
CA ALA A 62 -3.79 0.03 36.95
C ALA A 62 -4.89 -0.55 36.04
N TRP A 63 -5.84 0.31 35.64
CA TRP A 63 -6.93 -0.08 34.75
C TRP A 63 -6.44 -0.27 33.31
N GLN A 64 -5.55 0.59 32.81
CA GLN A 64 -4.90 0.41 31.51
C GLN A 64 -4.16 -0.93 31.43
N LYS A 65 -3.42 -1.30 32.49
CA LYS A 65 -2.73 -2.60 32.57
C LYS A 65 -3.70 -3.79 32.56
N GLN A 66 -4.84 -3.65 33.25
CA GLN A 66 -5.91 -4.65 33.20
C GLN A 66 -6.45 -4.80 31.78
N LEU A 67 -6.81 -3.70 31.13
CA LEU A 67 -7.31 -3.69 29.74
C LEU A 67 -6.27 -4.27 28.77
N TYR A 68 -4.99 -3.91 28.90
CA TYR A 68 -3.91 -4.48 28.12
C TYR A 68 -3.84 -6.01 28.26
N THR A 69 -3.91 -6.51 29.50
CA THR A 69 -3.87 -7.94 29.79
C THR A 69 -5.11 -8.66 29.23
N GLU A 70 -6.30 -8.06 29.36
CA GLU A 70 -7.54 -8.60 28.81
C GLU A 70 -7.54 -8.63 27.28
N MET A 71 -7.06 -7.58 26.63
CA MET A 71 -6.94 -7.50 25.17
C MET A 71 -5.92 -8.53 24.67
N ARG A 72 -4.74 -8.58 25.28
CA ARG A 72 -3.70 -9.56 24.93
C ARG A 72 -4.18 -10.99 25.14
N GLY A 73 -4.90 -11.27 26.23
CA GLY A 73 -5.45 -12.60 26.51
C GLY A 73 -6.53 -13.07 25.53
N ARG A 74 -7.05 -12.18 24.68
CA ARG A 74 -8.00 -12.50 23.58
C ARG A 74 -7.31 -12.63 22.22
N ILE A 75 -6.02 -12.35 22.14
CA ILE A 75 -5.21 -12.54 20.94
C ILE A 75 -4.60 -13.93 21.01
N GLN A 76 -4.86 -14.74 19.98
CA GLN A 76 -4.16 -16.00 19.81
C GLN A 76 -2.75 -15.69 19.30
N GLU A 77 -1.73 -15.79 20.17
CA GLU A 77 -0.35 -15.39 19.83
C GLU A 77 0.27 -16.29 18.75
N THR A 78 -0.06 -17.59 18.76
CA THR A 78 0.29 -18.52 17.67
C THR A 78 -0.92 -18.70 16.76
N ASP A 79 -0.89 -18.05 15.61
CA ASP A 79 -2.01 -18.04 14.66
C ASP A 79 -1.52 -18.29 13.23
N LEU A 80 -2.39 -18.90 12.42
CA LEU A 80 -2.17 -19.13 11.00
C LEU A 80 -3.30 -18.50 10.22
N SER A 81 -2.98 -17.72 9.20
CA SER A 81 -4.00 -17.27 8.26
C SER A 81 -4.53 -18.44 7.42
N VAL A 82 -5.72 -18.26 6.86
CA VAL A 82 -6.33 -19.26 5.97
C VAL A 82 -5.46 -19.40 4.71
N PRO A 83 -4.92 -20.61 4.41
CA PRO A 83 -4.05 -20.77 3.25
C PRO A 83 -4.80 -20.53 1.94
N VAL A 84 -4.19 -19.71 1.07
CA VAL A 84 -4.74 -19.37 -0.25
C VAL A 84 -3.98 -20.13 -1.33
N LYS A 85 -4.72 -20.87 -2.16
CA LYS A 85 -4.12 -21.58 -3.29
C LYS A 85 -3.75 -20.60 -4.41
N HIS A 86 -2.50 -20.61 -4.82
CA HIS A 86 -1.98 -19.89 -5.99
C HIS A 86 -1.03 -20.80 -6.76
N GLY A 87 -1.41 -21.16 -7.99
CA GLY A 87 -0.70 -22.18 -8.76
C GLY A 87 -0.68 -23.52 -8.02
N ASP A 88 0.52 -24.10 -7.93
CA ASP A 88 0.77 -25.36 -7.21
C ASP A 88 1.05 -25.16 -5.72
N TYR A 89 0.93 -23.94 -5.19
CA TYR A 89 1.26 -23.63 -3.81
C TYR A 89 0.04 -23.15 -3.01
N PHE A 90 0.11 -23.36 -1.70
CA PHE A 90 -0.77 -22.75 -0.71
C PHE A 90 0.05 -21.75 0.11
N TYR A 91 -0.24 -20.46 -0.05
CA TYR A 91 0.42 -19.37 0.66
C TYR A 91 -0.34 -19.02 1.94
N TYR A 92 0.39 -18.71 3.01
CA TYR A 92 -0.19 -18.27 4.26
C TYR A 92 0.85 -17.49 5.07
N THR A 93 0.38 -16.89 6.14
CA THR A 93 1.19 -16.22 7.16
C THR A 93 0.96 -16.89 8.49
N ARG A 94 1.97 -16.88 9.34
CA ARG A 94 1.82 -17.31 10.73
C ARG A 94 2.48 -16.35 11.70
N MET A 95 1.88 -16.21 12.87
CA MET A 95 2.45 -15.52 14.02
C MET A 95 3.02 -16.57 14.97
N GLU A 96 4.15 -16.25 15.60
CA GLU A 96 4.78 -17.09 16.62
C GLU A 96 4.63 -16.43 17.98
N GLU A 97 4.49 -17.24 19.04
CA GLU A 97 4.41 -16.74 20.41
C GLU A 97 5.60 -15.83 20.75
N GLY A 98 5.31 -14.66 21.33
CA GLY A 98 6.32 -13.67 21.70
C GLY A 98 7.00 -12.94 20.52
N LYS A 99 6.61 -13.21 19.26
CA LYS A 99 7.11 -12.50 18.08
C LYS A 99 6.13 -11.40 17.64
N GLN A 100 6.67 -10.31 17.10
CA GLN A 100 5.88 -9.12 16.75
C GLN A 100 5.42 -9.12 15.29
N TYR A 101 6.10 -9.88 14.41
CA TYR A 101 5.84 -9.85 12.98
C TYR A 101 5.51 -11.22 12.41
N ALA A 102 4.79 -11.22 11.29
CA ALA A 102 4.37 -12.43 10.60
C ALA A 102 5.51 -13.09 9.82
N VAL A 103 5.49 -14.42 9.78
CA VAL A 103 6.32 -15.24 8.90
C VAL A 103 5.49 -15.63 7.68
N HIS A 104 5.95 -15.24 6.48
CA HIS A 104 5.32 -15.60 5.21
C HIS A 104 5.80 -16.97 4.76
N CYS A 105 4.86 -17.87 4.51
CA CYS A 105 5.11 -19.28 4.24
C CYS A 105 4.34 -19.76 3.01
N ARG A 106 4.76 -20.89 2.45
CA ARG A 106 3.94 -21.67 1.52
C ARG A 106 4.13 -23.17 1.69
N LYS A 107 3.22 -23.95 1.10
CA LYS A 107 3.34 -25.41 0.95
C LYS A 107 3.02 -25.80 -0.49
N GLN A 108 3.78 -26.72 -1.08
CA GLN A 108 3.56 -27.21 -2.44
C GLN A 108 2.55 -28.38 -2.48
N GLY A 109 1.63 -28.35 -3.44
CA GLY A 109 0.72 -29.42 -3.81
C GLY A 109 -0.47 -29.64 -2.86
N SER A 110 -0.22 -29.68 -1.55
CA SER A 110 -1.22 -29.94 -0.50
C SER A 110 -0.96 -29.11 0.77
N LEU A 111 -1.99 -28.94 1.59
CA LEU A 111 -1.89 -28.36 2.93
C LEU A 111 -1.05 -29.20 3.90
N ASP A 112 -0.87 -30.50 3.60
CA ASP A 112 0.02 -31.42 4.32
C ASP A 112 1.46 -31.41 3.78
N GLY A 113 1.74 -30.61 2.75
CA GLY A 113 3.08 -30.44 2.20
C GLY A 113 4.07 -29.84 3.22
N ALA A 114 5.36 -29.98 2.93
CA ALA A 114 6.40 -29.34 3.72
C ALA A 114 6.28 -27.81 3.65
N GLU A 115 6.42 -27.14 4.79
CA GLU A 115 6.44 -25.68 4.86
C GLU A 115 7.76 -25.15 4.28
N GLU A 116 7.65 -24.13 3.43
CA GLU A 116 8.74 -23.29 2.97
C GLU A 116 8.55 -21.88 3.55
N ILE A 117 9.53 -21.38 4.31
CA ILE A 117 9.55 -20.00 4.80
C ILE A 117 10.10 -19.10 3.72
N LEU A 118 9.31 -18.11 3.30
CA LEU A 118 9.63 -17.19 2.22
C LEU A 118 10.23 -15.89 2.76
N LEU A 119 9.63 -15.36 3.83
CA LEU A 119 10.05 -14.10 4.45
C LEU A 119 9.71 -14.13 5.95
N ASP A 120 10.74 -14.17 6.79
CA ASP A 120 10.60 -13.97 8.24
C ASP A 120 10.82 -12.49 8.56
N GLN A 121 9.72 -11.77 8.84
CA GLN A 121 9.79 -10.36 9.17
C GLN A 121 10.47 -10.10 10.53
N ASN A 122 10.51 -11.08 11.43
CA ASN A 122 11.18 -10.91 12.72
C ASN A 122 12.70 -10.84 12.52
N GLN A 123 13.25 -11.66 11.61
CA GLN A 123 14.66 -11.58 11.21
C GLN A 123 14.97 -10.25 10.50
N LEU A 124 14.09 -9.79 9.61
CA LEU A 124 14.25 -8.49 8.95
C LEU A 124 14.19 -7.31 9.92
N ALA A 125 13.43 -7.43 11.00
CA ALA A 125 13.28 -6.38 12.01
C ALA A 125 14.43 -6.35 13.03
N GLU A 126 15.36 -7.31 13.02
CA GLU A 126 16.47 -7.32 13.99
C GLU A 126 17.32 -6.05 13.87
N GLY A 127 17.46 -5.33 14.98
CA GLY A 127 18.21 -4.08 15.03
C GLY A 127 17.48 -2.85 14.45
N GLN A 128 16.21 -3.00 14.05
CA GLN A 128 15.40 -1.91 13.50
C GLN A 128 14.36 -1.45 14.53
N GLU A 129 14.18 -0.14 14.68
CA GLU A 129 13.14 0.42 15.57
C GLU A 129 11.73 0.28 14.98
N TYR A 130 11.64 0.16 13.65
CA TYR A 130 10.40 0.01 12.90
C TYR A 130 10.64 -0.87 11.68
N LEU A 131 9.67 -1.72 11.34
CA LEU A 131 9.62 -2.41 10.06
C LEU A 131 8.17 -2.43 9.57
N ARG A 132 7.99 -2.15 8.28
CA ARG A 132 6.78 -2.49 7.56
C ARG A 132 7.15 -3.15 6.23
N VAL A 133 6.56 -4.33 5.99
CA VAL A 133 6.54 -4.92 4.65
C VAL A 133 5.36 -4.33 3.88
N GLY A 134 5.63 -3.70 2.74
CA GLY A 134 4.61 -3.08 1.89
C GLY A 134 4.04 -4.06 0.88
N VAL A 135 4.92 -4.59 0.02
CA VAL A 135 4.59 -5.55 -1.04
C VAL A 135 5.10 -6.93 -0.65
N PHE A 136 4.34 -7.96 -0.99
CA PHE A 136 4.75 -9.36 -1.00
C PHE A 136 4.14 -10.03 -2.24
N GLU A 137 4.94 -10.17 -3.30
CA GLU A 137 4.45 -10.61 -4.60
C GLU A 137 5.35 -11.71 -5.20
N PRO A 138 4.95 -12.99 -5.11
CA PRO A 138 5.64 -14.09 -5.77
C PRO A 138 5.60 -13.95 -7.31
N SER A 139 6.68 -14.33 -7.99
CA SER A 139 6.68 -14.39 -9.46
C SER A 139 5.67 -15.43 -9.98
N PRO A 140 5.23 -15.32 -11.25
CA PRO A 140 4.26 -16.25 -11.85
C PRO A 140 4.67 -17.73 -11.79
N ASN A 141 5.97 -18.02 -11.88
CA ASN A 141 6.53 -19.37 -11.72
C ASN A 141 6.89 -19.73 -10.27
N HIS A 142 6.58 -18.84 -9.32
CA HIS A 142 6.82 -18.99 -7.89
C HIS A 142 8.30 -19.18 -7.51
N ALA A 143 9.25 -18.85 -8.38
CA ALA A 143 10.68 -19.01 -8.10
C ALA A 143 11.30 -17.77 -7.45
N LEU A 144 10.72 -16.58 -7.66
CA LEU A 144 11.18 -15.32 -7.10
C LEU A 144 10.10 -14.71 -6.19
N LEU A 145 10.52 -13.86 -5.27
CA LEU A 145 9.65 -13.02 -4.46
C LEU A 145 10.10 -11.57 -4.59
N ALA A 146 9.21 -10.71 -5.07
CA ALA A 146 9.35 -9.27 -4.92
C ALA A 146 8.73 -8.87 -3.59
N TYR A 147 9.51 -8.27 -2.69
CA TYR A 147 9.00 -7.75 -1.42
C TYR A 147 9.58 -6.38 -1.12
N SER A 148 8.79 -5.50 -0.50
CA SER A 148 9.23 -4.13 -0.21
C SER A 148 9.22 -3.84 1.28
N VAL A 149 10.18 -3.06 1.76
CA VAL A 149 10.32 -2.71 3.19
C VAL A 149 10.48 -1.21 3.41
N ASP A 150 9.93 -0.74 4.53
CA ASP A 150 10.13 0.60 5.08
C ASP A 150 10.52 0.47 6.56
N PHE A 151 11.67 1.03 6.92
CA PHE A 151 12.20 1.04 8.29
C PHE A 151 11.98 2.39 9.00
N SER A 152 11.34 3.36 8.35
CA SER A 152 11.16 4.73 8.84
C SER A 152 9.71 5.08 9.18
N GLY A 153 8.73 4.33 8.66
CA GLY A 153 7.30 4.65 8.74
C GLY A 153 6.87 5.77 7.79
N GLY A 154 7.74 6.16 6.84
CA GLY A 154 7.46 7.17 5.82
C GLY A 154 6.67 6.65 4.62
N GLU A 155 6.31 5.36 4.57
CA GLU A 155 5.60 4.71 3.47
C GLU A 155 6.29 4.81 2.10
N ARG A 156 7.60 5.07 2.09
CA ARG A 156 8.47 4.99 0.91
C ARG A 156 9.29 3.73 1.01
N TYR A 157 8.93 2.73 0.22
CA TYR A 157 9.52 1.40 0.33
C TYR A 157 10.72 1.23 -0.60
N THR A 158 11.64 0.36 -0.21
CA THR A 158 12.63 -0.23 -1.12
C THR A 158 12.17 -1.64 -1.47
N LEU A 159 12.02 -1.92 -2.77
CA LEU A 159 11.66 -3.23 -3.30
C LEU A 159 12.92 -4.07 -3.54
N TYR A 160 12.91 -5.29 -3.03
CA TYR A 160 13.97 -6.29 -3.18
C TYR A 160 13.42 -7.54 -3.86
N ILE A 161 14.31 -8.24 -4.56
CA ILE A 161 13.96 -9.50 -5.23
C ILE A 161 14.74 -10.63 -4.58
N LYS A 162 14.03 -11.65 -4.10
CA LYS A 162 14.61 -12.85 -3.47
C LYS A 162 14.41 -14.06 -4.36
N ASP A 163 15.48 -14.82 -4.61
CA ASP A 163 15.36 -16.15 -5.20
C ASP A 163 14.91 -17.14 -4.11
N LEU A 164 13.72 -17.70 -4.27
CA LEU A 164 13.11 -18.60 -3.28
C LEU A 164 13.75 -19.99 -3.28
N ARG A 165 14.56 -20.34 -4.29
CA ARG A 165 15.25 -21.63 -4.37
C ARG A 165 16.55 -21.62 -3.58
N THR A 166 17.25 -20.49 -3.58
CA THR A 166 18.53 -20.32 -2.86
C THR A 166 18.36 -19.60 -1.53
N GLY A 167 17.29 -18.80 -1.40
CA GLY A 167 17.08 -17.91 -0.26
C GLY A 167 17.85 -16.58 -0.34
N GLU A 168 18.59 -16.35 -1.43
CA GLU A 168 19.45 -15.18 -1.61
C GLU A 168 18.69 -14.01 -2.26
N LEU A 169 19.14 -12.78 -1.99
CA LEU A 169 18.68 -11.60 -2.71
C LEU A 169 19.43 -11.47 -4.04
N LEU A 170 18.69 -11.08 -5.08
CA LEU A 170 19.29 -10.58 -6.31
C LEU A 170 19.89 -9.19 -6.08
N ALA A 171 20.66 -8.69 -7.05
CA ALA A 171 21.29 -7.38 -6.96
C ALA A 171 20.29 -6.21 -7.00
N ASP A 172 19.07 -6.46 -7.47
CA ASP A 172 18.01 -5.49 -7.64
C ASP A 172 17.53 -4.90 -6.30
N ALA A 173 17.59 -3.57 -6.19
CA ALA A 173 17.04 -2.80 -5.08
C ALA A 173 16.44 -1.50 -5.62
N ILE A 174 15.10 -1.42 -5.65
CA ILE A 174 14.38 -0.31 -6.29
C ILE A 174 13.80 0.60 -5.20
N PRO A 175 14.31 1.83 -5.01
CA PRO A 175 13.82 2.75 -3.99
C PRO A 175 12.53 3.47 -4.44
N ASN A 176 11.87 4.16 -3.50
CA ASN A 176 10.69 5.00 -3.75
C ASN A 176 9.49 4.24 -4.38
N VAL A 177 9.36 2.96 -4.05
CA VAL A 177 8.24 2.11 -4.45
C VAL A 177 7.08 2.30 -3.47
N PHE A 178 5.85 2.34 -3.98
CA PHE A 178 4.63 2.35 -3.17
C PHE A 178 4.03 0.93 -3.05
N TYR A 179 2.77 0.79 -2.64
CA TYR A 179 2.13 -0.51 -2.44
C TYR A 179 1.77 -1.28 -3.71
N SER A 180 1.89 -0.68 -4.91
CA SER A 180 1.47 -1.32 -6.15
C SER A 180 2.67 -1.79 -6.98
N VAL A 181 2.87 -3.11 -7.01
CA VAL A 181 3.92 -3.82 -7.75
C VAL A 181 3.30 -5.09 -8.34
N GLU A 182 3.56 -5.38 -9.61
CA GLU A 182 3.04 -6.58 -10.29
C GLU A 182 4.06 -7.18 -11.26
N TRP A 183 4.12 -8.51 -11.32
CA TRP A 183 4.94 -9.22 -12.30
C TRP A 183 4.25 -9.35 -13.67
N ALA A 184 5.03 -9.15 -14.73
CA ALA A 184 4.72 -9.73 -16.02
C ALA A 184 4.89 -11.26 -16.01
N ASN A 185 4.37 -11.96 -17.01
CA ASN A 185 4.40 -13.43 -17.06
C ASN A 185 5.76 -14.02 -17.43
N ASP A 186 6.72 -13.19 -17.85
CA ASP A 186 8.08 -13.60 -18.20
C ASP A 186 8.97 -13.93 -16.99
N ASN A 187 8.51 -13.66 -15.76
CA ASN A 187 9.27 -13.80 -14.50
C ASN A 187 10.55 -12.94 -14.45
N ALA A 188 10.63 -11.91 -15.27
CA ALA A 188 11.80 -11.03 -15.40
C ALA A 188 11.44 -9.55 -15.42
N THR A 189 10.16 -9.22 -15.60
CA THR A 189 9.69 -7.83 -15.68
C THR A 189 8.70 -7.53 -14.56
N LEU A 190 8.90 -6.41 -13.88
CA LEU A 190 8.04 -5.86 -12.84
C LEU A 190 7.48 -4.50 -13.28
N PHE A 191 6.26 -4.22 -12.89
CA PHE A 191 5.65 -2.90 -12.98
C PHE A 191 5.42 -2.39 -11.58
N TYR A 192 5.70 -1.12 -11.32
CA TYR A 192 5.55 -0.55 -9.99
C TYR A 192 5.21 0.94 -10.02
N THR A 193 4.54 1.41 -8.97
CA THR A 193 4.24 2.83 -8.80
C THR A 193 5.21 3.53 -7.88
N THR A 194 5.57 4.78 -8.18
CA THR A 194 6.39 5.65 -7.31
C THR A 194 5.62 6.84 -6.79
N GLN A 195 6.03 7.35 -5.62
CA GLN A 195 5.43 8.52 -4.99
C GLN A 195 6.11 9.85 -5.38
N ASP A 196 5.31 10.92 -5.39
CA ASP A 196 5.77 12.30 -5.42
C ASP A 196 6.02 12.86 -3.99
N ASP A 197 6.34 14.14 -3.90
CA ASP A 197 6.61 14.84 -2.63
C ASP A 197 5.34 15.05 -1.78
N ALA A 198 4.16 14.75 -2.32
CA ALA A 198 2.87 14.75 -1.61
C ALA A 198 2.45 13.33 -1.20
N TRP A 199 3.36 12.34 -1.26
CA TRP A 199 3.09 10.93 -0.94
C TRP A 199 2.08 10.25 -1.86
N ARG A 200 1.83 10.81 -3.04
CA ARG A 200 0.85 10.31 -4.00
C ARG A 200 1.53 9.43 -5.05
N PRO A 201 1.01 8.21 -5.32
CA PRO A 201 1.48 7.39 -6.43
C PRO A 201 1.07 8.05 -7.75
N TYR A 202 2.05 8.44 -8.58
CA TYR A 202 1.80 9.27 -9.77
C TYR A 202 2.52 8.82 -11.03
N LYS A 203 3.49 7.91 -10.92
CA LYS A 203 4.17 7.30 -12.06
C LYS A 203 4.08 5.79 -11.98
N LEU A 204 3.86 5.16 -13.13
CA LEU A 204 4.04 3.73 -13.33
C LEU A 204 5.33 3.53 -14.12
N LEU A 205 6.26 2.78 -13.54
CA LEU A 205 7.49 2.39 -14.20
C LEU A 205 7.52 0.88 -14.45
N ARG A 206 8.39 0.48 -15.37
CA ARG A 206 8.67 -0.92 -15.68
C ARG A 206 10.15 -1.20 -15.47
N HIS A 207 10.41 -2.16 -14.60
CA HIS A 207 11.73 -2.66 -14.26
C HIS A 207 11.97 -4.03 -14.90
N ARG A 208 13.17 -4.25 -15.42
CA ARG A 208 13.62 -5.57 -15.87
C ARG A 208 14.78 -6.03 -14.99
N LEU A 209 14.68 -7.24 -14.46
CA LEU A 209 15.65 -7.77 -13.50
C LEU A 209 17.08 -7.71 -14.05
N GLY A 210 17.99 -7.22 -13.23
CA GLY A 210 19.41 -7.02 -13.52
C GLY A 210 19.74 -5.66 -14.14
N ASP A 211 18.75 -4.88 -14.57
CA ASP A 211 18.97 -3.51 -15.05
C ASP A 211 19.12 -2.53 -13.87
N ASP A 212 19.75 -1.38 -14.12
CA ASP A 212 19.82 -0.29 -13.13
C ASP A 212 18.45 0.41 -13.03
N PRO A 213 17.78 0.41 -11.85
CA PRO A 213 16.46 1.01 -11.67
C PRO A 213 16.38 2.50 -12.04
N ALA A 214 17.51 3.22 -12.07
CA ALA A 214 17.55 4.61 -12.53
C ALA A 214 17.17 4.77 -14.01
N ASN A 215 17.23 3.67 -14.79
CA ASN A 215 16.90 3.63 -16.22
C ASN A 215 15.56 2.96 -16.52
N ASP A 216 14.76 2.64 -15.49
CA ASP A 216 13.47 1.99 -15.66
C ASP A 216 12.53 2.84 -16.55
N ALA A 217 11.81 2.15 -17.43
CA ALA A 217 10.97 2.81 -18.43
C ALA A 217 9.73 3.44 -17.78
N LEU A 218 9.50 4.73 -18.01
CA LEU A 218 8.25 5.39 -17.62
C LEU A 218 7.11 4.95 -18.54
N ILE A 219 6.14 4.23 -17.99
CA ILE A 219 4.98 3.72 -18.72
C ILE A 219 3.82 4.71 -18.68
N PHE A 220 3.60 5.35 -17.52
CA PHE A 220 2.52 6.32 -17.34
C PHE A 220 2.90 7.38 -16.30
N HIS A 221 2.43 8.61 -16.50
CA HIS A 221 2.57 9.72 -15.57
C HIS A 221 1.22 10.43 -15.41
N GLU A 222 0.73 10.52 -14.17
CA GLU A 222 -0.45 11.28 -13.79
C GLU A 222 -0.06 12.70 -13.32
N PRO A 223 -0.21 13.72 -14.18
CA PRO A 223 0.17 15.08 -13.83
C PRO A 223 -0.81 15.79 -12.91
N ASP A 224 -2.06 15.30 -12.77
CA ASP A 224 -3.07 15.92 -11.91
C ASP A 224 -2.96 15.40 -10.48
N ASP A 225 -2.59 16.31 -9.58
CA ASP A 225 -2.36 16.11 -8.14
C ASP A 225 -3.60 15.56 -7.41
N SER A 226 -4.79 15.67 -8.00
CA SER A 226 -6.03 15.15 -7.44
C SER A 226 -6.28 13.66 -7.72
N PHE A 227 -5.46 13.03 -8.57
CA PHE A 227 -5.60 11.63 -8.97
C PHE A 227 -4.51 10.74 -8.38
N TRP A 228 -4.91 9.54 -7.96
CA TRP A 228 -4.05 8.49 -7.45
C TRP A 228 -3.90 7.39 -8.49
N LEU A 229 -2.67 6.98 -8.75
CA LEU A 229 -2.37 5.86 -9.64
C LEU A 229 -2.42 4.54 -8.87
N GLY A 230 -3.07 3.54 -9.45
CA GLY A 230 -3.05 2.16 -8.97
C GLY A 230 -2.63 1.19 -10.08
N LEU A 231 -2.15 0.01 -9.67
CA LEU A 231 -1.78 -1.10 -10.54
C LEU A 231 -2.30 -2.40 -9.91
N SER A 232 -2.79 -3.31 -10.74
CA SER A 232 -3.24 -4.64 -10.35
C SER A 232 -3.14 -5.62 -11.50
N LYS A 233 -2.97 -6.91 -11.20
CA LYS A 233 -3.03 -7.98 -12.19
C LYS A 233 -4.38 -8.68 -12.19
N SER A 234 -4.87 -8.96 -13.39
CA SER A 234 -6.11 -9.72 -13.59
C SER A 234 -6.02 -11.11 -12.94
N LYS A 235 -7.13 -11.64 -12.42
CA LYS A 235 -7.18 -13.00 -11.86
C LYS A 235 -6.82 -14.10 -12.85
N SER A 236 -7.06 -13.87 -14.14
CA SER A 236 -6.63 -14.74 -15.25
C SER A 236 -5.13 -14.67 -15.54
N GLN A 237 -4.40 -13.76 -14.90
CA GLN A 237 -2.98 -13.49 -15.11
C GLN A 237 -2.63 -12.95 -16.51
N SER A 238 -3.61 -12.66 -17.37
CA SER A 238 -3.41 -12.26 -18.78
C SER A 238 -3.18 -10.76 -19.01
N TYR A 239 -3.61 -9.92 -18.07
CA TYR A 239 -3.52 -8.46 -18.17
C TYR A 239 -3.09 -7.83 -16.85
N LEU A 240 -2.28 -6.78 -16.94
CA LEU A 240 -2.13 -5.75 -15.92
C LEU A 240 -3.14 -4.65 -16.20
N PHE A 241 -3.88 -4.24 -15.18
CA PHE A 241 -4.69 -3.03 -15.20
C PHE A 241 -4.00 -1.98 -14.36
N PHE A 242 -3.89 -0.77 -14.90
CA PHE A 242 -3.45 0.38 -14.14
C PHE A 242 -4.32 1.57 -14.50
N GLY A 243 -4.38 2.55 -13.61
CA GLY A 243 -5.30 3.65 -13.84
C GLY A 243 -5.23 4.70 -12.77
N ALA A 244 -5.71 5.87 -13.14
CA ALA A 244 -5.80 7.02 -12.28
C ALA A 244 -7.23 7.15 -11.76
N GLY A 245 -7.38 7.37 -10.45
CA GLY A 245 -8.68 7.57 -9.82
C GLY A 245 -8.66 8.70 -8.81
N ASN A 246 -9.78 9.41 -8.70
CA ASN A 246 -10.09 10.25 -7.55
C ASN A 246 -11.46 9.86 -7.00
N MET A 247 -12.00 10.61 -6.05
CA MET A 247 -13.28 10.29 -5.39
C MET A 247 -14.51 10.19 -6.32
N THR A 248 -14.41 10.61 -7.58
CA THR A 248 -15.56 10.72 -8.49
C THR A 248 -15.25 10.36 -9.94
N THR A 249 -14.00 10.02 -10.27
CA THR A 249 -13.55 9.89 -11.66
C THR A 249 -12.51 8.79 -11.77
N SER A 250 -12.64 7.93 -12.78
CA SER A 250 -11.68 6.87 -13.08
C SER A 250 -11.18 6.93 -14.52
N GLU A 251 -9.95 6.47 -14.74
CA GLU A 251 -9.37 6.17 -16.05
C GLU A 251 -8.55 4.88 -15.95
N VAL A 252 -8.84 3.89 -16.79
CA VAL A 252 -8.18 2.58 -16.72
C VAL A 252 -7.54 2.23 -18.05
N TYR A 253 -6.31 1.76 -17.98
CA TYR A 253 -5.51 1.20 -19.06
C TYR A 253 -5.23 -0.27 -18.76
N PHE A 254 -4.86 -1.03 -19.79
CA PHE A 254 -4.36 -2.40 -19.62
C PHE A 254 -3.16 -2.72 -20.51
N ILE A 255 -2.33 -3.65 -20.07
CA ILE A 255 -1.17 -4.21 -20.78
C ILE A 255 -1.26 -5.74 -20.72
N PRO A 256 -1.11 -6.47 -21.84
CA PRO A 256 -0.97 -7.93 -21.80
C PRO A 256 0.29 -8.35 -21.03
N THR A 257 0.15 -9.25 -20.07
CA THR A 257 1.26 -9.69 -19.19
C THR A 257 2.28 -10.56 -19.89
N ASP A 258 1.90 -11.22 -20.99
CA ASP A 258 2.80 -11.99 -21.86
C ASP A 258 3.56 -11.10 -22.86
N ALA A 259 3.19 -9.82 -22.95
CA ALA A 259 3.86 -8.82 -23.79
C ALA A 259 4.15 -7.55 -22.97
N PRO A 260 5.05 -7.61 -21.98
CA PRO A 260 5.33 -6.48 -21.08
C PRO A 260 5.89 -5.24 -21.78
N ASP A 261 6.35 -5.39 -23.02
CA ASP A 261 6.79 -4.29 -23.88
C ASP A 261 5.66 -3.61 -24.67
N ALA A 262 4.44 -4.14 -24.61
CA ALA A 262 3.31 -3.57 -25.31
C ALA A 262 2.92 -2.18 -24.79
N THR A 263 2.49 -1.32 -25.71
CA THR A 263 1.91 -0.02 -25.36
C THR A 263 0.59 -0.22 -24.59
N PRO A 264 0.36 0.53 -23.50
CA PRO A 264 -0.90 0.50 -22.78
C PRO A 264 -2.11 0.79 -23.68
N THR A 265 -3.18 0.02 -23.50
CA THR A 265 -4.46 0.25 -24.18
C THR A 265 -5.45 0.88 -23.21
N LEU A 266 -5.99 2.05 -23.57
CA LEU A 266 -7.02 2.74 -22.78
C LEU A 266 -8.37 2.02 -22.90
N ILE A 267 -9.04 1.80 -21.77
CA ILE A 267 -10.43 1.31 -21.74
C ILE A 267 -11.38 2.43 -22.16
N HIS A 268 -11.42 3.54 -21.41
CA HIS A 268 -12.27 4.70 -21.71
C HIS A 268 -11.67 5.99 -21.12
N PRO A 269 -11.61 7.11 -21.87
CA PRO A 269 -11.09 8.37 -21.33
C PRO A 269 -11.84 8.84 -20.08
N ARG A 270 -11.14 9.47 -19.14
CA ARG A 270 -11.77 10.01 -17.92
C ARG A 270 -12.87 11.01 -18.23
N GLN A 271 -13.94 10.95 -17.46
CA GLN A 271 -15.05 11.91 -17.51
C GLN A 271 -15.42 12.28 -16.07
N ARG A 272 -15.52 13.58 -15.77
CA ARG A 272 -15.84 14.04 -14.42
C ARG A 272 -17.15 13.43 -13.94
N GLY A 273 -17.12 12.77 -12.78
CA GLY A 273 -18.28 12.10 -12.19
C GLY A 273 -18.53 10.69 -12.71
N LEU A 274 -17.73 10.19 -13.66
CA LEU A 274 -17.80 8.82 -14.15
C LEU A 274 -16.75 7.96 -13.45
N GLU A 275 -17.23 7.03 -12.65
CA GLU A 275 -16.43 6.02 -11.98
C GLU A 275 -16.63 4.69 -12.68
N TYR A 276 -15.54 3.96 -12.84
CA TYR A 276 -15.61 2.59 -13.31
C TYR A 276 -14.38 1.76 -12.88
N THR A 277 -14.62 0.48 -12.61
CA THR A 277 -13.58 -0.53 -12.40
C THR A 277 -13.73 -1.64 -13.44
N VAL A 278 -12.62 -2.31 -13.75
CA VAL A 278 -12.55 -3.28 -14.86
C VAL A 278 -11.94 -4.57 -14.35
N VAL A 279 -12.58 -5.70 -14.68
CA VAL A 279 -12.04 -7.04 -14.44
C VAL A 279 -12.10 -7.87 -15.71
N HIS A 280 -11.10 -8.73 -15.92
CA HIS A 280 -11.05 -9.61 -17.09
C HIS A 280 -11.84 -10.91 -16.87
N HIS A 281 -12.60 -11.33 -17.89
CA HIS A 281 -13.34 -12.59 -17.91
C HIS A 281 -13.48 -13.15 -19.34
N GLY A 282 -12.67 -14.15 -19.69
CA GLY A 282 -12.77 -14.83 -20.99
C GLY A 282 -12.24 -13.96 -22.14
N GLN A 283 -13.12 -13.51 -23.03
CA GLN A 283 -12.79 -12.59 -24.14
C GLN A 283 -13.38 -11.19 -23.94
N ARG A 284 -13.82 -10.89 -22.73
CA ARG A 284 -14.47 -9.62 -22.37
C ARG A 284 -13.94 -9.07 -21.06
N PHE A 285 -14.15 -7.79 -20.88
CA PHE A 285 -14.06 -7.11 -19.60
C PHE A 285 -15.45 -6.99 -18.99
N LEU A 286 -15.55 -7.21 -17.68
CA LEU A 286 -16.70 -6.82 -16.88
C LEU A 286 -16.38 -5.48 -16.22
N ILE A 287 -17.33 -4.56 -16.25
CA ILE A 287 -17.12 -3.16 -15.91
C ILE A 287 -18.19 -2.75 -14.91
N VAL A 288 -17.79 -2.44 -13.68
CA VAL A 288 -18.70 -1.88 -12.67
C VAL A 288 -18.61 -0.37 -12.80
N THR A 289 -19.71 0.31 -13.12
CA THR A 289 -19.70 1.76 -13.38
C THR A 289 -20.93 2.47 -12.83
N ASN A 290 -20.78 3.74 -12.45
CA ASN A 290 -21.88 4.62 -12.06
C ASN A 290 -22.56 5.32 -13.25
N ASP A 291 -22.20 4.96 -14.49
CA ASP A 291 -22.76 5.55 -15.70
C ASP A 291 -24.28 5.43 -15.73
N GLN A 292 -24.98 6.57 -15.58
CA GLN A 292 -26.44 6.63 -15.48
C GLN A 292 -27.04 5.75 -14.36
N ALA A 293 -26.23 5.37 -13.36
CA ALA A 293 -26.61 4.45 -12.29
C ALA A 293 -25.93 4.85 -10.97
N VAL A 294 -26.65 5.55 -10.08
CA VAL A 294 -26.11 6.02 -8.77
C VAL A 294 -25.62 4.86 -7.90
N ASN A 295 -26.30 3.71 -7.96
CA ASN A 295 -25.93 2.50 -7.21
C ASN A 295 -24.99 1.58 -8.00
N PHE A 296 -24.38 2.08 -9.07
CA PHE A 296 -23.60 1.34 -10.05
C PHE A 296 -24.41 0.29 -10.81
N ARG A 297 -23.85 -0.16 -11.93
CA ARG A 297 -24.34 -1.27 -12.75
C ARG A 297 -23.18 -2.08 -13.28
N VAL A 298 -23.43 -3.31 -13.72
CA VAL A 298 -22.42 -4.16 -14.34
C VAL A 298 -22.62 -4.18 -15.84
N MET A 299 -21.61 -3.71 -16.55
CA MET A 299 -21.53 -3.72 -18.00
C MET A 299 -20.48 -4.73 -18.46
N GLU A 300 -20.47 -5.06 -19.74
CA GLU A 300 -19.41 -5.82 -20.39
C GLU A 300 -18.98 -5.19 -21.70
N ALA A 301 -17.71 -5.40 -22.07
CA ALA A 301 -17.14 -4.96 -23.34
C ALA A 301 -16.15 -6.01 -23.87
N PRO A 302 -16.05 -6.24 -25.19
CA PRO A 302 -15.01 -7.08 -25.77
C PRO A 302 -13.61 -6.53 -25.44
N VAL A 303 -12.62 -7.41 -25.24
CA VAL A 303 -11.24 -6.98 -24.95
C VAL A 303 -10.62 -6.21 -26.12
N ASP A 304 -10.97 -6.58 -27.35
CA ASP A 304 -10.52 -5.93 -28.59
C ASP A 304 -11.29 -4.63 -28.92
N ALA A 305 -12.38 -4.35 -28.19
CA ALA A 305 -13.18 -3.14 -28.31
C ALA A 305 -13.67 -2.65 -26.93
N PRO A 306 -12.77 -2.21 -26.04
CA PRO A 306 -13.08 -1.97 -24.63
C PRO A 306 -13.80 -0.63 -24.35
N GLY A 307 -13.88 0.24 -25.35
CA GLY A 307 -14.47 1.57 -25.25
C GLY A 307 -15.93 1.58 -24.83
N LYS A 308 -16.36 2.64 -24.12
CA LYS A 308 -17.74 2.82 -23.64
C LYS A 308 -18.82 2.64 -24.71
N ALA A 309 -18.51 2.95 -25.98
CA ALA A 309 -19.40 2.72 -27.11
C ALA A 309 -19.81 1.25 -27.32
N HIS A 310 -19.03 0.31 -26.79
CA HIS A 310 -19.27 -1.13 -26.87
C HIS A 310 -19.77 -1.74 -25.55
N TRP A 311 -19.98 -0.92 -24.52
CA TRP A 311 -20.45 -1.39 -23.23
C TRP A 311 -21.91 -1.84 -23.34
N ARG A 312 -22.17 -3.06 -22.90
CA ARG A 312 -23.51 -3.67 -22.86
C ARG A 312 -23.85 -4.03 -21.44
N GLU A 313 -25.08 -3.74 -21.02
CA GLU A 313 -25.53 -4.03 -19.68
C GLU A 313 -25.65 -5.54 -19.46
N LEU A 314 -25.09 -6.03 -18.35
CA LEU A 314 -25.12 -7.43 -17.93
C LEU A 314 -26.02 -7.61 -16.71
N ILE A 315 -25.91 -6.72 -15.71
CA ILE A 315 -26.73 -6.71 -14.50
C ILE A 315 -27.11 -5.26 -14.19
N ALA A 316 -28.42 -5.03 -14.04
CA ALA A 316 -29.00 -3.76 -13.59
C ALA A 316 -29.09 -3.70 -12.06
#